data_AF-A0AAU2SEY6-F1
#
_entry.id   AF-A0AAU2SEY6-F1
#
_cell.length_a   1.000
_cell.length_b   1.000
_cell.length_c   1.000
_cell.angle_alpha   90.00
_cell.angle_beta   90.00
_cell.angle_gamma   90.00
#
_symmetry.space_group_name_H-M   'P 1'
#
loop_
_entity.id
_entity.type
_entity.pdbx_description
1 polymer ?
#
loop_
_entity_poly.entity_id
_entity_poly.type
_entity_poly.pdbx_seq_one_letter_code
_entity_poly.pdbx_strand_id
1 'polypeptide(L)' 'MVKLVVQVRLTPTPEPAEALQATLAACNEAATWVSRIAFDQGAQRVYALRGYTYTEIRVRWALGAGPGTRVT' A
#
# COMPACT_ATOMS: atom_id res chain seq x y z
N MET A 1 15.63 6.06 46.45
CA MET A 1 14.90 5.27 45.43
C MET A 1 14.85 6.12 44.17
N VAL A 2 15.48 5.69 43.07
CA VAL A 2 15.62 6.53 41.86
C VAL A 2 14.62 6.06 40.78
N LYS A 3 13.92 7.01 40.17
CA LYS A 3 13.02 6.77 39.04
C LYS A 3 13.63 7.43 37.80
N LEU A 4 14.06 6.60 36.85
CA LEU A 4 14.55 7.09 35.55
C LEU A 4 13.39 7.13 34.57
N VAL A 5 12.98 8.33 34.16
CA VAL A 5 11.97 8.51 33.10
C VAL A 5 12.68 9.03 31.87
N VAL A 6 12.68 8.22 30.81
CA VAL A 6 13.16 8.63 29.49
C VAL A 6 11.96 9.11 28.69
N GLN A 7 11.92 10.40 28.37
CA GLN A 7 10.93 10.96 27.46
C GLN A 7 11.50 10.93 26.04
N VAL A 8 11.18 9.86 25.31
CA VAL A 8 11.52 9.75 23.89
C VAL A 8 10.53 10.60 23.09
N ARG A 9 11.03 11.68 22.48
CA ARG A 9 10.31 12.35 21.40
C ARG A 9 10.63 11.57 20.13
N LEU A 10 9.75 10.64 19.75
CA LEU A 10 9.75 10.05 18.41
C LEU A 10 9.30 11.14 17.43
N THR A 11 10.24 12.00 17.02
CA THR A 11 10.13 12.62 15.70
C THR A 11 10.00 11.48 14.70
N PRO A 12 8.96 11.43 13.85
CA PRO A 12 9.02 10.54 12.70
C PRO A 12 10.27 10.96 11.94
N THR A 13 11.17 10.02 11.71
CA THR A 13 12.19 10.18 10.68
C THR A 13 11.45 10.71 9.44
N PRO A 14 11.91 11.73 8.71
CA PRO A 14 11.18 12.22 7.53
C PRO A 14 11.14 11.18 6.39
N GLU A 15 12.08 10.24 6.38
CA GLU A 15 12.22 9.19 5.37
C GLU A 15 11.02 8.22 5.22
N PRO A 16 10.33 7.74 6.28
CA PRO A 16 9.18 6.85 6.18
C PRO A 16 7.87 7.58 5.82
N ALA A 17 7.77 8.89 6.04
CA ALA A 17 6.54 9.63 5.74
C ALA A 17 6.31 9.74 4.22
N GLU A 18 7.36 10.05 3.46
CA GLU A 18 7.31 10.10 2.00
C GLU A 18 7.10 8.71 1.39
N ALA A 19 7.82 7.69 1.90
CA ALA A 19 7.63 6.31 1.46
C ALA A 19 6.20 5.80 1.73
N LEU A 20 5.62 6.15 2.88
CA LEU A 20 4.25 5.82 3.22
C LEU A 20 3.26 6.57 2.32
N GLN A 21 3.46 7.87 2.10
CA GLN A 21 2.59 8.67 1.24
C GLN A 21 2.62 8.18 -0.21
N ALA A 22 3.79 7.82 -0.73
CA ALA A 22 3.93 7.22 -2.06
C ALA A 22 3.19 5.87 -2.14
N THR A 23 3.28 5.05 -1.10
CA THR A 23 2.55 3.77 -1.04
C THR A 23 1.04 3.98 -1.01
N LEU A 24 0.55 4.94 -0.21
CA LEU A 24 -0.87 5.26 -0.14
C LEU A 24 -1.41 5.82 -1.46
N ALA A 25 -0.63 6.68 -2.14
CA ALA A 25 -0.99 7.19 -3.47
C ALA A 25 -1.12 6.04 -4.48
N ALA A 26 -0.14 5.14 -4.52
CA ALA A 26 -0.18 3.94 -5.37
C ALA A 26 -1.41 3.06 -5.07
N CYS A 27 -1.74 2.86 -3.79
CA CYS A 27 -2.95 2.13 -3.39
C CYS A 27 -4.23 2.80 -3.87
N ASN A 28 -4.33 4.13 -3.76
CA ASN A 28 -5.51 4.87 -4.19
C ASN A 28 -5.70 4.79 -5.71
N GLU A 29 -4.62 4.94 -6.48
CA GLU A 29 -4.66 4.79 -7.93
C GLU A 29 -5.07 3.38 -8.35
N ALA A 30 -4.49 2.36 -7.71
CA ALA A 30 -4.86 0.97 -7.95
C ALA A 30 -6.34 0.74 -7.63
N ALA A 31 -6.87 1.28 -6.53
CA ALA A 31 -8.29 1.16 -6.16
C ALA A 31 -9.22 1.81 -7.19
N THR A 32 -8.88 3.01 -7.70
CA THR A 32 -9.62 3.65 -8.79
C THR A 32 -9.60 2.80 -10.07
N TRP A 33 -8.43 2.24 -10.43
CA TRP A 33 -8.30 1.37 -11.59
C TRP A 33 -9.13 0.10 -11.45
N VAL A 34 -9.03 -0.59 -10.31
CA VAL A 34 -9.82 -1.79 -9.98
C VAL A 34 -11.31 -1.51 -10.05
N SER A 35 -11.75 -0.35 -9.54
CA SER A 35 -13.16 0.05 -9.56
C SER A 35 -13.68 0.22 -10.99
N ARG A 36 -12.86 0.80 -11.89
CA ARG A 36 -13.19 0.89 -13.31
C ARG A 36 -13.28 -0.49 -13.96
N ILE A 37 -12.32 -1.38 -13.71
CA ILE A 37 -12.35 -2.76 -14.22
C ILE A 37 -13.58 -3.52 -13.70
N ALA A 38 -13.95 -3.34 -12.43
CA ALA A 38 -15.15 -3.95 -11.87
C ALA A 38 -16.42 -3.49 -12.59
N PHE A 39 -16.50 -2.21 -12.93
CA PHE A 39 -17.61 -1.64 -13.68
C PHE A 39 -17.65 -2.17 -15.12
N ASP A 40 -16.53 -2.10 -15.83
CA ASP A 40 -16.44 -2.53 -17.25
C ASP A 40 -16.72 -4.02 -17.42
N GLN A 41 -16.30 -4.86 -16.47
CA GLN A 41 -16.49 -6.31 -16.50
C GLN A 41 -17.79 -6.78 -15.82
N GLY A 42 -18.57 -5.86 -15.24
CA GLY A 42 -19.74 -6.20 -14.40
C GLY A 42 -19.40 -7.08 -13.19
N ALA A 43 -18.14 -7.08 -12.76
CA ALA A 43 -17.61 -7.97 -11.72
C ALA A 43 -17.88 -7.40 -10.32
N GLN A 44 -19.07 -7.67 -9.79
CA GLN A 44 -19.45 -7.23 -8.44
C GLN A 44 -18.87 -8.11 -7.32
N ARG A 45 -18.34 -9.30 -7.65
CA ARG A 45 -17.75 -10.23 -6.68
C ARG A 45 -16.23 -10.11 -6.66
N VAL A 46 -15.68 -9.94 -5.46
CA VAL A 46 -14.23 -9.81 -5.20
C VAL A 46 -13.42 -10.95 -5.83
N TYR A 47 -13.93 -12.18 -5.79
CA TYR A 47 -13.24 -13.34 -6.37
C TYR A 47 -13.08 -13.21 -7.89
N ALA A 48 -14.15 -12.82 -8.60
CA ALA A 48 -14.10 -12.59 -10.05
C ALA A 48 -13.15 -11.44 -10.38
N LEU A 49 -13.22 -10.36 -9.60
CA LEU A 49 -12.38 -9.17 -9.79
C LEU A 49 -10.88 -9.46 -9.58
N ARG A 50 -10.54 -10.35 -8.64
CA ARG A 50 -9.15 -10.73 -8.36
C ARG A 50 -8.49 -11.43 -9.55
N GLY A 51 -9.26 -12.20 -10.33
CA GLY A 51 -8.75 -12.82 -11.56
C GLY A 51 -8.28 -11.80 -12.60
N TYR A 52 -8.98 -10.67 -12.70
CA TYR A 52 -8.66 -9.61 -13.67
C TYR A 52 -7.61 -8.62 -13.17
N THR A 53 -7.51 -8.43 -11.86
CA THR A 53 -6.78 -7.28 -11.30
C THR A 53 -5.51 -7.65 -10.57
N TYR A 54 -5.37 -8.87 -10.03
CA TYR A 54 -4.26 -9.21 -9.13
C TYR A 54 -2.88 -9.15 -9.78
N THR A 55 -2.73 -9.70 -10.98
CA THR A 55 -1.45 -9.67 -11.72
C THR A 55 -1.08 -8.25 -12.12
N GLU A 56 -2.06 -7.48 -12.63
CA GLU A 56 -1.85 -6.10 -13.06
C GLU A 56 -1.50 -5.19 -11.89
N ILE A 57 -2.14 -5.36 -10.73
CA ILE A 57 -1.81 -4.58 -9.53
C ILE A 57 -0.36 -4.80 -9.12
N ARG A 58 0.08 -6.06 -9.16
CA ARG A 58 1.44 -6.44 -8.79
C ARG A 58 2.49 -5.95 -9.77
N VAL A 59 2.19 -5.93 -11.07
CA VAL A 59 3.13 -5.46 -12.10
C VAL A 59 3.20 -3.93 -12.15
N ARG A 60 2.05 -3.26 -12.07
CA ARG A 60 1.97 -1.79 -12.29
C ARG A 60 2.32 -0.97 -11.06
N TRP A 61 1.95 -1.43 -9.86
CA TRP A 61 2.18 -0.67 -8.62
C TRP A 61 3.10 -1.40 -7.63
N ALA A 62 3.62 -2.58 -7.99
CA ALA A 62 4.43 -3.43 -7.09
C ALA A 62 3.74 -3.77 -5.75
N LEU A 63 2.41 -3.56 -5.66
CA LEU A 63 1.61 -3.82 -4.48
C LEU A 63 1.37 -5.34 -4.39
N GLY A 64 1.95 -5.99 -3.38
CA GLY A 64 1.83 -7.44 -3.20
C GLY A 64 3.14 -8.20 -2.90
N ALA A 65 4.25 -7.49 -2.78
CA ALA A 65 5.35 -7.89 -1.90
C ALA A 65 5.15 -7.14 -0.57
N GLY A 66 5.32 -7.82 0.57
CA GLY A 66 5.15 -7.20 1.89
C GLY A 66 6.07 -5.98 2.09
N PRO A 67 5.85 -5.18 3.15
CA PRO A 67 6.69 -4.02 3.42
C PRO A 67 8.11 -4.51 3.74
N GLY A 68 9.09 -4.31 2.85
CA GLY A 68 10.51 -4.50 3.20
C GLY A 68 11.44 -5.23 2.23
N THR A 69 11.19 -5.32 0.92
CA THR A 69 12.26 -5.75 -0.02
C THR A 69 12.35 -4.83 -1.21
N ARG A 70 13.00 -3.68 -1.00
CA ARG A 70 13.86 -3.09 -2.02
C ARG A 70 15.26 -3.65 -1.73
N VAL A 71 15.62 -4.74 -2.41
CA VAL A 71 17.00 -5.24 -2.38
C VAL A 71 17.77 -4.42 -3.41
N THR A 72 18.63 -3.54 -2.92
CA THR A 72 19.77 -2.97 -3.64
C THR A 72 20.95 -3.02 -2.70
#